data_AF-A0A520GHL2-F1
#
_entry.id   AF-A0A520GHL2-F1
#
_cell.length_a   1.000
_cell.length_b   1.000
_cell.length_c   1.000
_cell.angle_alpha   90.00
_cell.angle_beta   90.00
_cell.angle_gamma   90.00
#
_symmetry.space_group_name_H-M   'P 1'
#
loop_
_entity.id
_entity.type
_entity.pdbx_description
1 polymer ?
#
loop_
_entity_poly.entity_id
_entity_poly.type
_entity_poly.pdbx_seq_one_letter_code
_entity_poly.pdbx_strand_id
1 'polypeptide(L)'
;MLLDLQIPRMLDTWVAEWMPQRGATVEGWLFEGIAARRAAERRLQAAGVAARFHSAYKPLVHHFLEQVDVAGLEQVTVDYPVHPHAAPRRFALEAYPLAEMIGKARLSMRPKPVADALPAYQIALRWLDGRRRIDTVFAPNRVHVDHLGETLLSPTAWLQGAPCESDYETVFRRAMTCLQQHAWPAGEPYFERLDIRVDLPGIEWAPPAESGWMSSHEALHEDLYFSLLEVFQARSGRPAGDRRLQPGQIVPDVRPSTGDVRLRITTARHARPAPEVDTS
;
A
#
# COMPACT_ATOMS: atom_id res chain seq x y z
N MET A 1 10.31 23.08 10.90
CA MET A 1 10.04 22.38 9.62
C MET A 1 11.22 21.45 9.35
N LEU A 2 10.98 20.17 9.13
CA LEU A 2 12.00 19.16 8.84
C LEU A 2 12.06 18.84 7.34
N LEU A 3 10.90 18.75 6.68
CA LEU A 3 10.79 18.44 5.26
C LEU A 3 9.51 19.05 4.67
N ASP A 4 9.57 19.55 3.44
CA ASP A 4 8.40 19.93 2.63
C ASP A 4 8.72 19.62 1.16
N LEU A 5 8.02 18.64 0.59
CA LEU A 5 8.27 18.12 -0.75
C LEU A 5 6.99 18.02 -1.57
N GLN A 6 7.16 18.23 -2.86
CA GLN A 6 6.21 17.91 -3.91
C GLN A 6 6.84 16.86 -4.84
N ILE A 7 6.11 15.79 -5.12
CA ILE A 7 6.55 14.71 -5.99
C ILE A 7 5.50 14.58 -7.11
N PRO A 8 5.91 14.61 -8.40
CA PRO A 8 4.98 14.38 -9.50
C PRO A 8 4.28 13.04 -9.33
N ARG A 9 2.96 13.02 -9.51
CA ARG A 9 2.18 11.79 -9.42
C ARG A 9 2.64 10.76 -10.46
N MET A 10 2.89 9.53 -10.03
CA MET A 10 3.39 8.47 -10.91
C MET A 10 2.48 8.22 -12.11
N LEU A 11 1.16 8.09 -11.90
CA LEU A 11 0.21 7.79 -12.98
C LEU A 11 0.21 8.87 -14.07
N ASP A 12 0.27 10.14 -13.69
CA ASP A 12 0.31 11.24 -14.66
C ASP A 12 1.63 11.28 -15.41
N THR A 13 2.74 10.96 -14.74
CA THR A 13 4.05 10.82 -15.37
C THR A 13 4.04 9.70 -16.42
N TRP A 14 3.49 8.53 -16.09
CA TRP A 14 3.37 7.42 -17.04
C TRP A 14 2.45 7.78 -18.22
N VAL A 15 1.31 8.43 -17.97
CA VAL A 15 0.44 8.86 -19.07
C VAL A 15 1.16 9.83 -19.99
N ALA A 16 1.90 10.80 -19.45
CA ALA A 16 2.65 11.77 -20.24
C ALA A 16 3.75 11.10 -21.09
N GLU A 17 4.47 10.14 -20.52
CA GLU A 17 5.54 9.39 -21.19
C GLU A 17 5.04 8.51 -22.34
N TRP A 18 3.90 7.85 -22.15
CA TRP A 18 3.37 6.88 -23.12
C TRP A 18 2.48 7.50 -24.20
N MET A 19 1.81 8.62 -23.90
CA MET A 19 0.93 9.30 -24.84
C MET A 19 1.52 9.58 -26.25
N PRO A 20 2.81 9.95 -26.44
CA PRO A 20 3.38 10.13 -27.78
C PRO A 20 3.64 8.80 -28.54
N GLN A 21 3.57 7.64 -27.89
CA GLN A 21 4.01 6.35 -28.45
C GLN A 21 2.90 5.60 -29.20
N ARG A 22 2.32 6.22 -30.23
CA ARG A 22 1.18 5.65 -30.97
C ARG A 22 1.47 4.23 -31.48
N GLY A 23 0.53 3.31 -31.29
CA GLY A 23 0.65 1.90 -31.64
C GLY A 23 1.36 1.02 -30.60
N ALA A 24 1.90 1.62 -29.53
CA ALA A 24 2.52 0.87 -28.45
C ALA A 24 1.47 0.23 -27.52
N THR A 25 1.94 -0.77 -26.77
CA THR A 25 1.21 -1.40 -25.67
C THR A 25 1.96 -1.17 -24.37
N VAL A 26 1.23 -0.81 -23.31
CA VAL A 26 1.78 -0.63 -21.96
C VAL A 26 0.98 -1.37 -20.91
N GLU A 27 1.67 -2.13 -20.07
CA GLU A 27 1.10 -2.79 -18.90
C GLU A 27 1.84 -2.36 -17.63
N GLY A 28 1.11 -2.10 -16.56
CA GLY A 28 1.69 -1.70 -15.29
C GLY A 28 0.81 -1.95 -14.07
N TRP A 29 1.45 -1.98 -12.90
CA TRP A 29 0.84 -2.10 -11.59
C TRP A 29 1.26 -0.93 -10.72
N LEU A 30 0.29 -0.27 -10.10
CA LEU A 30 0.55 0.90 -9.26
C LEU A 30 -0.52 1.06 -8.17
N PHE A 31 -0.25 1.95 -7.21
CA PHE A 31 -1.06 2.17 -6.01
C PHE A 31 -2.17 3.21 -6.27
N GLU A 32 -2.95 3.01 -7.33
CA GLU A 32 -3.97 3.96 -7.79
C GLU A 32 -5.37 3.38 -7.74
N GLY A 33 -6.39 4.18 -7.43
CA GLY A 33 -7.78 3.71 -7.47
C GLY A 33 -8.25 3.25 -8.86
N ILE A 34 -9.25 2.37 -8.90
CA ILE A 34 -9.81 1.80 -10.15
C ILE A 34 -10.22 2.92 -11.13
N ALA A 35 -10.94 3.94 -10.65
CA ALA A 35 -11.41 5.03 -11.48
C ALA A 35 -10.26 5.80 -12.15
N ALA A 36 -9.19 6.09 -11.40
CA ALA A 36 -8.00 6.77 -11.91
C ALA A 36 -7.28 5.91 -12.97
N ARG A 37 -7.04 4.63 -12.68
CA ARG A 37 -6.41 3.70 -13.65
C ARG A 37 -7.21 3.61 -14.95
N ARG A 38 -8.53 3.42 -14.87
CA ARG A 38 -9.41 3.33 -16.06
C ARG A 38 -9.47 4.65 -16.83
N ALA A 39 -9.40 5.80 -16.15
CA ALA A 39 -9.34 7.10 -16.80
C ALA A 39 -8.02 7.31 -17.56
N ALA A 40 -6.89 6.91 -16.97
CA ALA A 40 -5.59 6.96 -17.63
C ALA A 40 -5.52 6.04 -18.85
N GLU A 41 -6.03 4.80 -18.75
CA GLU A 41 -6.12 3.89 -19.89
C GLU A 41 -6.94 4.47 -21.04
N ARG A 42 -8.09 5.11 -20.76
CA ARG A 42 -8.90 5.79 -21.79
C ARG A 42 -8.14 6.94 -22.46
N ARG A 43 -7.38 7.72 -21.69
CA ARG A 43 -6.54 8.82 -22.22
C ARG A 43 -5.48 8.28 -23.17
N LEU A 44 -4.79 7.20 -22.79
CA LEU A 44 -3.79 6.54 -23.62
C LEU A 44 -4.41 5.90 -24.87
N GLN A 45 -5.56 5.24 -24.73
CA GLN A 45 -6.30 4.68 -25.86
C GLN A 45 -6.70 5.74 -26.89
N ALA A 46 -7.14 6.92 -26.44
CA ALA A 46 -7.46 8.04 -27.32
C ALA A 46 -6.24 8.58 -28.07
N ALA A 47 -5.03 8.43 -27.51
CA ALA A 47 -3.77 8.75 -28.19
C ALA A 47 -3.31 7.63 -29.15
N GLY A 48 -3.93 6.45 -29.10
CA GLY A 48 -3.58 5.28 -29.91
C GLY A 48 -2.62 4.33 -29.21
N VAL A 49 -2.56 4.34 -27.88
CA VAL A 49 -1.74 3.45 -27.04
C VAL A 49 -2.66 2.46 -26.33
N ALA A 50 -2.41 1.17 -26.47
CA ALA A 50 -3.14 0.14 -25.73
C ALA A 50 -2.56 0.03 -24.32
N ALA A 51 -3.30 0.45 -23.30
CA ALA A 51 -2.82 0.47 -21.92
C ALA A 51 -3.61 -0.44 -21.00
N ARG A 52 -2.92 -1.12 -20.08
CA ARG A 52 -3.53 -1.88 -19.00
C ARG A 52 -2.85 -1.61 -17.67
N PHE A 53 -3.60 -1.03 -16.73
CA PHE A 53 -3.15 -0.72 -15.39
C PHE A 53 -3.93 -1.53 -14.34
N HIS A 54 -3.15 -2.13 -13.44
CA HIS A 54 -3.58 -3.00 -12.36
C HIS A 54 -3.22 -2.41 -11.00
N SER A 55 -3.79 -2.98 -9.94
CA SER A 55 -3.41 -2.62 -8.58
C SER A 55 -2.13 -3.31 -8.15
N ALA A 56 -1.14 -2.54 -7.69
CA ALA A 56 -0.02 -3.10 -6.94
C ALA A 56 -0.39 -3.40 -5.49
N TYR A 57 -1.39 -2.68 -4.95
CA TYR A 57 -1.91 -2.90 -3.60
C TYR A 57 -3.04 -3.92 -3.62
N LYS A 58 -2.90 -5.00 -2.83
CA LYS A 58 -3.84 -6.12 -2.74
C LYS A 58 -4.37 -6.59 -4.13
N PRO A 59 -3.47 -7.05 -5.02
CA PRO A 59 -3.80 -7.39 -6.41
C PRO A 59 -4.88 -8.48 -6.53
N LEU A 60 -4.89 -9.44 -5.59
CA LEU A 60 -5.94 -10.48 -5.54
C LEU A 60 -7.33 -9.86 -5.29
N VAL A 61 -7.45 -8.97 -4.30
CA VAL A 61 -8.72 -8.27 -3.99
C VAL A 61 -9.19 -7.51 -5.22
N HIS A 62 -8.28 -6.76 -5.85
CA HIS A 62 -8.58 -6.01 -7.07
C HIS A 62 -8.97 -6.87 -8.26
N HIS A 63 -8.41 -8.07 -8.40
CA HIS A 63 -8.87 -9.04 -9.41
C HIS A 63 -10.35 -9.36 -9.23
N PHE A 64 -10.81 -9.59 -8.00
CA PHE A 64 -12.23 -9.84 -7.73
C PHE A 64 -13.10 -8.59 -7.95
N LEU A 65 -12.61 -7.41 -7.61
CA LEU A 65 -13.33 -6.15 -7.87
C LEU A 65 -13.49 -5.84 -9.36
N GLU A 66 -12.57 -6.31 -10.20
CA GLU A 66 -12.45 -5.81 -11.58
C GLU A 66 -12.68 -6.86 -12.66
N GLN A 67 -12.53 -8.15 -12.34
CA GLN A 67 -12.50 -9.25 -13.34
C GLN A 67 -13.43 -10.42 -13.01
N VAL A 68 -13.94 -10.51 -11.79
CA VAL A 68 -14.76 -11.65 -11.33
C VAL A 68 -16.19 -11.20 -11.18
N ASP A 69 -17.09 -11.84 -11.92
CA ASP A 69 -18.51 -11.77 -11.62
C ASP A 69 -18.79 -12.61 -10.37
N VAL A 70 -19.01 -11.95 -9.25
CA VAL A 70 -19.30 -12.62 -7.97
C VAL A 70 -20.74 -13.16 -7.91
N ALA A 71 -21.63 -12.74 -8.83
CA ALA A 71 -23.00 -13.23 -8.85
C ALA A 71 -23.03 -14.72 -9.21
N GLY A 72 -23.70 -15.52 -8.38
CA GLY A 72 -23.81 -16.97 -8.59
C GLY A 72 -22.50 -17.74 -8.39
N LEU A 73 -21.47 -17.12 -7.81
CA LEU A 73 -20.23 -17.81 -7.47
C LEU A 73 -20.50 -18.85 -6.38
N GLU A 74 -20.09 -20.10 -6.63
CA GLU A 74 -20.31 -21.23 -5.72
C GLU A 74 -19.05 -21.53 -4.90
N GLN A 75 -17.88 -21.51 -5.54
CA GLN A 75 -16.62 -21.86 -4.91
C GLN A 75 -15.46 -21.06 -5.48
N VAL A 76 -14.59 -20.62 -4.58
CA VAL A 76 -13.31 -19.99 -4.85
C VAL A 76 -12.22 -20.77 -4.15
N THR A 77 -11.22 -21.21 -4.90
CA THR A 77 -9.99 -21.75 -4.34
C THR A 77 -8.83 -20.85 -4.74
N VAL A 78 -8.09 -20.34 -3.76
CA VAL A 78 -6.91 -19.49 -3.97
C VAL A 78 -5.68 -20.24 -3.49
N ASP A 79 -4.80 -20.56 -4.43
CA ASP A 79 -3.45 -21.01 -4.15
C ASP A 79 -2.54 -19.77 -4.07
N TYR A 80 -2.18 -19.37 -2.85
CA TYR A 80 -1.40 -18.16 -2.60
C TYR A 80 0.10 -18.44 -2.56
N PRO A 81 0.95 -17.50 -3.02
CA PRO A 81 2.40 -17.69 -3.03
C PRO A 81 2.96 -17.68 -1.59
N VAL A 82 4.06 -18.42 -1.38
CA VAL A 82 4.84 -18.39 -0.14
C VAL A 82 6.29 -18.11 -0.52
N HIS A 83 6.86 -17.04 0.01
CA HIS A 83 8.18 -16.55 -0.36
C HIS A 83 9.13 -16.60 0.85
N PRO A 84 10.42 -16.96 0.68
CA PRO A 84 11.38 -17.05 1.79
C PRO A 84 11.57 -15.74 2.56
N HIS A 85 11.45 -14.60 1.87
CA HIS A 85 11.57 -13.25 2.44
C HIS A 85 10.25 -12.62 2.89
N ALA A 86 9.21 -13.43 3.14
CA ALA A 86 7.92 -12.97 3.65
C ALA A 86 7.37 -13.92 4.71
N ALA A 87 6.56 -13.40 5.64
CA ALA A 87 5.84 -14.25 6.57
C ALA A 87 5.00 -15.30 5.80
N PRO A 88 4.98 -16.59 6.19
CA PRO A 88 4.36 -17.66 5.39
C PRO A 88 2.87 -17.45 5.07
N ARG A 89 2.16 -16.66 5.90
CA ARG A 89 0.74 -16.35 5.73
C ARG A 89 0.48 -14.94 5.16
N ARG A 90 1.51 -14.15 4.84
CA ARG A 90 1.36 -12.75 4.36
C ARG A 90 0.35 -12.63 3.23
N PHE A 91 0.54 -13.38 2.15
CA PHE A 91 -0.35 -13.31 0.97
C PHE A 91 -1.78 -13.82 1.22
N ALA A 92 -1.97 -14.66 2.25
CA ALA A 92 -3.31 -15.08 2.68
C ALA A 92 -4.00 -13.97 3.50
N LEU A 93 -3.25 -13.24 4.34
CA LEU A 93 -3.75 -12.11 5.12
C LEU A 93 -4.07 -10.91 4.20
N GLU A 94 -3.23 -10.65 3.20
CA GLU A 94 -3.47 -9.62 2.19
C GLU A 94 -4.71 -9.88 1.32
N ALA A 95 -5.24 -11.11 1.33
CA ALA A 95 -6.49 -11.42 0.66
C ALA A 95 -7.70 -10.78 1.37
N TYR A 96 -7.57 -10.28 2.60
CA TYR A 96 -8.65 -9.53 3.24
C TYR A 96 -8.98 -8.26 2.43
N PRO A 97 -10.25 -7.96 2.10
CA PRO A 97 -11.49 -8.55 2.64
C PRO A 97 -12.22 -9.54 1.69
N LEU A 98 -11.50 -10.34 0.90
CA LEU A 98 -12.06 -11.23 -0.12
C LEU A 98 -13.20 -12.15 0.37
N ALA A 99 -13.09 -12.68 1.59
CA ALA A 99 -14.12 -13.54 2.17
C ALA A 99 -15.49 -12.84 2.26
N GLU A 100 -15.51 -11.54 2.53
CA GLU A 100 -16.73 -10.74 2.59
C GLU A 100 -17.23 -10.39 1.18
N MET A 101 -16.31 -10.17 0.24
CA MET A 101 -16.63 -9.78 -1.15
C MET A 101 -17.34 -10.86 -1.95
N ILE A 102 -17.05 -12.14 -1.69
CA ILE A 102 -17.61 -13.25 -2.46
C ILE A 102 -18.97 -13.76 -1.93
N GLY A 103 -19.51 -13.08 -0.91
CA GLY A 103 -20.81 -13.39 -0.32
C GLY A 103 -20.87 -14.81 0.25
N LYS A 104 -21.76 -15.66 -0.31
CA LYS A 104 -22.00 -17.03 0.19
C LYS A 104 -21.11 -18.09 -0.46
N ALA A 105 -20.24 -17.70 -1.40
CA ALA A 105 -19.35 -18.65 -2.06
C ALA A 105 -18.38 -19.28 -1.04
N ARG A 106 -18.08 -20.58 -1.20
CA ARG A 106 -17.10 -21.25 -0.35
C ARG A 106 -15.69 -20.79 -0.73
N LEU A 107 -14.95 -20.20 0.22
CA LEU A 107 -13.54 -19.83 0.06
C LEU A 107 -12.61 -20.90 0.63
N SER A 108 -11.62 -21.31 -0.16
CA SER A 108 -10.48 -22.12 0.30
C SER A 108 -9.17 -21.42 -0.03
N MET A 109 -8.35 -21.17 1.00
CA MET A 109 -7.02 -20.56 0.88
C MET A 109 -5.97 -21.63 1.11
N ARG A 110 -5.09 -21.86 0.13
CA ARG A 110 -4.06 -22.90 0.19
C ARG A 110 -2.68 -22.32 -0.10
N PRO A 111 -1.66 -22.62 0.73
CA PRO A 111 -0.29 -22.21 0.41
C PRO A 111 0.25 -23.02 -0.77
N LYS A 112 0.90 -22.33 -1.71
CA LYS A 112 1.82 -22.97 -2.66
C LYS A 112 3.12 -23.41 -1.96
N PRO A 113 3.93 -24.30 -2.56
CA PRO A 113 5.29 -24.55 -2.10
C PRO A 113 6.09 -23.24 -1.98
N VAL A 114 7.01 -23.21 -1.03
CA VAL A 114 7.93 -22.06 -0.86
C VAL A 114 8.78 -21.92 -2.11
N ALA A 115 8.83 -20.70 -2.67
CA ALA A 115 9.65 -20.40 -3.83
C ALA A 115 10.13 -18.93 -3.79
N ASP A 116 11.36 -18.70 -4.27
CA ASP A 116 11.96 -17.38 -4.48
C ASP A 116 11.59 -16.79 -5.86
N ALA A 117 10.46 -17.23 -6.41
CA ALA A 117 9.93 -16.74 -7.67
C ALA A 117 9.02 -15.53 -7.43
N LEU A 118 8.79 -14.75 -8.49
CA LEU A 118 7.86 -13.63 -8.39
C LEU A 118 6.48 -14.10 -7.92
N PRO A 119 5.91 -13.48 -6.87
CA PRO A 119 4.67 -13.96 -6.29
C PRO A 119 3.50 -13.89 -7.27
N ALA A 120 2.74 -14.98 -7.38
CA ALA A 120 1.49 -15.02 -8.13
C ALA A 120 0.49 -15.96 -7.46
N TYR A 121 -0.77 -15.54 -7.40
CA TYR A 121 -1.90 -16.37 -7.01
C TYR A 121 -2.36 -17.24 -8.18
N GLN A 122 -2.80 -18.46 -7.90
CA GLN A 122 -3.62 -19.23 -8.82
C GLN A 122 -5.03 -19.33 -8.24
N ILE A 123 -6.04 -19.06 -9.06
CA ILE A 123 -7.43 -18.96 -8.60
C ILE A 123 -8.26 -19.91 -9.43
N ALA A 124 -8.97 -20.82 -8.77
CA ALA A 124 -10.00 -21.64 -9.42
C ALA A 124 -11.37 -21.16 -8.98
N LEU A 125 -12.19 -20.78 -9.95
CA LEU A 125 -13.54 -20.25 -9.77
C LEU A 125 -14.57 -21.23 -10.32
N ARG A 126 -15.66 -21.43 -9.59
CA ARG A 126 -16.83 -22.20 -10.04
C ARG A 126 -18.11 -21.48 -9.69
N TRP A 127 -19.04 -21.43 -10.65
CA TRP A 127 -20.37 -20.85 -10.51
C TRP A 127 -21.44 -21.94 -10.41
N LEU A 128 -22.61 -21.57 -9.86
CA LEU A 128 -23.76 -22.46 -9.65
C LEU A 128 -24.34 -23.03 -10.96
N ASP A 129 -24.15 -22.33 -12.07
CA ASP A 129 -24.56 -22.78 -13.40
C ASP A 129 -23.57 -23.78 -14.05
N GLY A 130 -22.51 -24.15 -13.33
CA GLY A 130 -21.48 -25.09 -13.78
C GLY A 130 -20.30 -24.44 -14.50
N ARG A 131 -20.32 -23.13 -14.79
CA ARG A 131 -19.15 -22.43 -15.36
C ARG A 131 -17.93 -22.58 -14.45
N ARG A 132 -16.75 -22.68 -15.06
CA ARG A 132 -15.46 -22.78 -14.38
C ARG A 132 -14.45 -21.87 -15.06
N ARG A 133 -13.59 -21.24 -14.27
CA ARG A 133 -12.49 -20.38 -14.77
C ARG A 133 -11.27 -20.55 -13.88
N ILE A 134 -10.09 -20.56 -14.48
CA ILE A 134 -8.81 -20.52 -13.76
C ILE A 134 -8.10 -19.24 -14.14
N ASP A 135 -7.76 -18.45 -13.14
CA ASP A 135 -7.05 -17.18 -13.31
C ASP A 135 -5.66 -17.26 -12.63
N THR A 136 -4.69 -16.55 -13.18
CA THR A 136 -3.39 -16.29 -12.52
C THR A 136 -3.30 -14.80 -12.24
N VAL A 137 -3.04 -14.44 -10.98
CA VAL A 137 -2.95 -13.03 -10.57
C VAL A 137 -1.54 -12.75 -10.07
N PHE A 138 -0.82 -11.92 -10.82
CA PHE A 138 0.50 -11.44 -10.44
C PHE A 138 0.42 -10.54 -9.20
N ALA A 139 1.36 -10.72 -8.28
CA ALA A 139 1.51 -9.88 -7.11
C ALA A 139 2.84 -9.12 -7.15
N PRO A 140 2.85 -7.86 -7.65
CA PRO A 140 4.07 -7.11 -7.90
C PRO A 140 4.78 -6.78 -6.59
N ASN A 141 5.93 -7.44 -6.37
CA ASN A 141 6.75 -7.25 -5.19
C ASN A 141 8.23 -7.12 -5.61
N ARG A 142 9.05 -6.58 -4.71
CA ARG A 142 10.51 -6.70 -4.80
C ARG A 142 11.11 -7.12 -3.46
N VAL A 143 12.21 -7.86 -3.54
CA VAL A 143 13.11 -8.07 -2.39
C VAL A 143 13.98 -6.83 -2.25
N HIS A 144 14.07 -6.30 -1.04
CA HIS A 144 14.93 -5.16 -0.72
C HIS A 144 15.36 -5.21 0.75
N VAL A 145 16.27 -4.32 1.11
CA VAL A 145 16.70 -4.09 2.49
C VAL A 145 15.95 -2.87 3.02
N ASP A 146 15.36 -2.99 4.21
CA ASP A 146 14.55 -1.95 4.83
C ASP A 146 15.37 -0.92 5.63
N HIS A 147 14.68 -0.04 6.37
CA HIS A 147 15.28 1.00 7.20
C HIS A 147 16.00 0.49 8.46
N LEU A 148 15.85 -0.79 8.81
CA LEU A 148 16.55 -1.48 9.91
C LEU A 148 17.66 -2.40 9.42
N GLY A 149 17.79 -2.60 8.10
CA GLY A 149 18.78 -3.49 7.51
C GLY A 149 18.27 -4.92 7.29
N GLU A 150 16.97 -5.17 7.45
CA GLU A 150 16.36 -6.48 7.24
C GLU A 150 16.01 -6.70 5.77
N THR A 151 16.24 -7.93 5.27
CA THR A 151 15.85 -8.31 3.91
C THR A 151 14.42 -8.78 3.88
N LEU A 152 13.57 -8.05 3.16
CA LEU A 152 12.14 -8.34 3.09
C LEU A 152 11.57 -8.18 1.68
N LEU A 153 10.45 -8.85 1.46
CA LEU A 153 9.64 -8.75 0.25
C LEU A 153 8.48 -7.79 0.49
N SER A 154 8.40 -6.69 -0.28
CA SER A 154 7.28 -5.73 -0.20
C SER A 154 6.60 -5.50 -1.54
N PRO A 155 5.30 -5.12 -1.53
CA PRO A 155 4.61 -4.65 -2.72
C PRO A 155 5.33 -3.44 -3.32
N THR A 156 5.37 -3.34 -4.64
CA THR A 156 6.01 -2.22 -5.36
C THR A 156 5.30 -1.98 -6.69
N ALA A 157 5.50 -0.81 -7.31
CA ALA A 157 4.98 -0.58 -8.64
C ALA A 157 5.78 -1.36 -9.68
N TRP A 158 5.12 -1.78 -10.76
CA TRP A 158 5.76 -2.46 -11.89
C TRP A 158 5.31 -1.80 -13.19
N LEU A 159 6.22 -1.62 -14.14
CA LEU A 159 5.93 -1.12 -15.48
C LEU A 159 6.70 -1.97 -16.48
N GLN A 160 6.01 -2.49 -17.51
CA GLN A 160 6.63 -3.30 -18.57
C GLN A 160 7.50 -4.46 -18.04
N GLY A 161 7.02 -5.15 -16.99
CA GLY A 161 7.70 -6.32 -16.43
C GLY A 161 8.89 -6.01 -15.52
N ALA A 162 9.14 -4.75 -15.16
CA ALA A 162 10.20 -4.37 -14.23
C ALA A 162 9.64 -3.62 -13.00
N PRO A 163 10.22 -3.84 -11.80
CA PRO A 163 9.85 -3.07 -10.61
C PRO A 163 10.32 -1.61 -10.73
N CYS A 164 9.55 -0.70 -10.17
CA CYS A 164 9.85 0.72 -10.07
C CYS A 164 9.26 1.30 -8.77
N GLU A 165 9.88 2.35 -8.23
CA GLU A 165 9.47 2.93 -6.95
C GLU A 165 8.14 3.68 -7.10
N SER A 166 7.11 3.24 -6.37
CA SER A 166 5.78 3.88 -6.33
C SER A 166 5.76 5.21 -5.56
N ASP A 167 4.72 6.03 -5.77
CA ASP A 167 4.46 7.22 -4.96
C ASP A 167 4.46 6.93 -3.46
N TYR A 168 3.85 5.80 -3.06
CA TYR A 168 3.83 5.28 -1.68
C TYR A 168 5.24 5.05 -1.15
N GLU A 169 6.06 4.29 -1.89
CA GLU A 169 7.43 3.97 -1.51
C GLU A 169 8.31 5.22 -1.47
N THR A 170 8.17 6.13 -2.43
CA THR A 170 8.93 7.39 -2.44
C THR A 170 8.61 8.22 -1.19
N VAL A 171 7.34 8.38 -0.84
CA VAL A 171 6.94 9.10 0.39
C VAL A 171 7.55 8.45 1.62
N PHE A 172 7.32 7.14 1.79
CA PHE A 172 7.82 6.39 2.95
C PHE A 172 9.34 6.54 3.08
N ARG A 173 10.08 6.25 2.01
CA ARG A 173 11.55 6.34 2.01
C ARG A 173 12.05 7.75 2.30
N ARG A 174 11.42 8.79 1.73
CA ARG A 174 11.81 10.20 1.99
C ARG A 174 11.57 10.59 3.44
N ALA A 175 10.45 10.17 4.03
CA ALA A 175 10.15 10.40 5.43
C ALA A 175 11.16 9.70 6.34
N MET A 176 11.39 8.40 6.15
CA MET A 176 12.34 7.62 6.94
C MET A 176 13.76 8.17 6.85
N THR A 177 14.22 8.49 5.63
CA THR A 177 15.56 9.08 5.43
C THR A 177 15.71 10.40 6.18
N CYS A 178 14.73 11.31 6.06
CA CYS A 178 14.75 12.61 6.74
C CYS A 178 14.83 12.44 8.27
N LEU A 179 14.01 11.55 8.82
CA LEU A 179 13.88 11.38 10.27
C LEU A 179 15.05 10.60 10.89
N GLN A 180 15.62 9.63 10.17
CA GLN A 180 16.83 8.91 10.60
C GLN A 180 18.07 9.82 10.59
N GLN A 181 18.18 10.72 9.61
CA GLN A 181 19.31 11.65 9.48
C GLN A 181 19.18 12.89 10.38
N HIS A 182 18.01 13.12 10.98
CA HIS A 182 17.81 14.28 11.84
C HIS A 182 18.60 14.15 13.15
N ALA A 183 19.23 15.25 13.57
CA ALA A 183 20.01 15.32 14.80
C ALA A 183 19.11 15.48 16.03
N TRP A 184 18.40 14.41 16.41
CA TRP A 184 17.59 14.38 17.62
C TRP A 184 18.42 14.60 18.89
N PRO A 185 17.81 15.11 19.98
CA PRO A 185 18.44 15.15 21.30
C PRO A 185 19.01 13.78 21.73
N ALA A 186 19.93 13.81 22.70
CA ALA A 186 20.56 12.60 23.22
C ALA A 186 19.61 11.76 24.10
N GLY A 187 18.64 12.40 24.75
CA GLY A 187 17.69 11.75 25.66
C GLY A 187 16.24 11.87 25.18
N GLU A 188 15.40 10.96 25.68
CA GLU A 188 13.95 10.99 25.48
C GLU A 188 13.27 12.03 26.41
N PRO A 189 12.16 12.67 25.96
CA PRO A 189 11.59 12.55 24.62
C PRO A 189 12.43 13.29 23.56
N TYR A 190 12.54 12.70 22.37
CA TYR A 190 13.30 13.29 21.25
C TYR A 190 12.57 14.51 20.65
N PHE A 191 11.24 14.52 20.76
CA PHE A 191 10.35 15.61 20.34
C PHE A 191 9.10 15.62 21.21
N GLU A 192 8.39 16.74 21.27
CA GLU A 192 7.04 16.77 21.86
C GLU A 192 6.03 16.10 20.90
N ARG A 193 5.92 16.62 19.69
CA ARG A 193 5.06 16.10 18.63
C ARG A 193 5.76 16.15 17.28
N LEU A 194 5.63 15.07 16.51
CA LEU A 194 6.11 14.92 15.15
C LEU A 194 4.92 14.76 14.21
N ASP A 195 4.60 15.83 13.48
CA ASP A 195 3.53 15.84 12.48
C ASP A 195 4.10 15.41 11.12
N ILE A 196 3.49 14.39 10.52
CA ILE A 196 3.86 13.87 9.20
C ILE A 196 2.62 13.94 8.31
N ARG A 197 2.54 15.01 7.54
CA ARG A 197 1.44 15.28 6.62
C ARG A 197 1.75 14.67 5.26
N VAL A 198 0.87 13.80 4.78
CA VAL A 198 0.95 13.24 3.43
C VAL A 198 -0.37 13.48 2.68
N ASP A 199 -0.27 13.99 1.45
CA ASP A 199 -1.39 14.06 0.51
C ASP A 199 -0.97 13.27 -0.75
N LEU A 200 -1.63 12.15 -1.03
CA LEU A 200 -1.24 11.25 -2.14
C LEU A 200 -2.47 10.56 -2.75
N PRO A 201 -2.40 10.05 -4.00
CA PRO A 201 -3.43 9.16 -4.51
C PRO A 201 -3.40 7.83 -3.77
N GLY A 202 -4.55 7.16 -3.74
CA GLY A 202 -4.65 5.89 -3.05
C GLY A 202 -5.85 5.06 -3.46
N ILE A 203 -6.01 3.97 -2.74
CA ILE A 203 -7.03 2.97 -2.93
C ILE A 203 -7.90 2.93 -1.68
N GLU A 204 -9.20 3.08 -1.92
CA GLU A 204 -10.23 2.98 -0.91
C GLU A 204 -11.31 2.03 -1.42
N TRP A 205 -11.67 1.05 -0.60
CA TRP A 205 -12.79 0.18 -0.88
C TRP A 205 -13.43 -0.29 0.42
N ALA A 206 -14.73 -0.01 0.57
CA ALA A 206 -15.54 -0.53 1.67
C ALA A 206 -16.76 -1.29 1.09
N PRO A 207 -17.14 -2.44 1.68
CA PRO A 207 -18.37 -3.12 1.37
C PRO A 207 -19.56 -2.30 1.89
N PRO A 208 -20.76 -2.55 1.37
CA PRO A 208 -21.98 -1.89 1.87
C PRO A 208 -22.29 -2.16 3.35
N ALA A 209 -21.80 -3.29 3.89
CA ALA A 209 -21.80 -3.55 5.33
C ALA A 209 -20.42 -3.17 5.88
N GLU A 210 -20.37 -2.41 6.98
CA GLU A 210 -19.13 -1.87 7.59
C GLU A 210 -18.24 -2.93 8.28
N SER A 211 -18.08 -4.11 7.69
CA SER A 211 -17.32 -5.22 8.27
C SER A 211 -15.91 -5.39 7.71
N GLY A 212 -15.58 -4.76 6.57
CA GLY A 212 -14.21 -4.86 6.06
C GLY A 212 -13.74 -3.80 5.08
N TRP A 213 -12.93 -2.87 5.57
CA TRP A 213 -12.38 -1.78 4.77
C TRP A 213 -10.96 -2.11 4.27
N MET A 214 -10.65 -1.67 3.06
CA MET A 214 -9.30 -1.58 2.53
C MET A 214 -8.97 -0.11 2.25
N SER A 215 -7.96 0.42 2.94
CA SER A 215 -7.41 1.76 2.72
C SER A 215 -5.89 1.70 2.57
N SER A 216 -5.36 2.19 1.43
CA SER A 216 -3.92 2.38 1.30
C SER A 216 -3.40 3.57 2.12
N HIS A 217 -4.26 4.51 2.49
CA HIS A 217 -3.87 5.66 3.32
C HIS A 217 -3.69 5.23 4.77
N GLU A 218 -4.59 4.40 5.29
CA GLU A 218 -4.46 3.77 6.61
C GLU A 218 -3.21 2.88 6.66
N ALA A 219 -2.97 2.06 5.64
CA ALA A 219 -1.76 1.26 5.56
C ALA A 219 -0.48 2.13 5.62
N LEU A 220 -0.43 3.26 4.89
CA LEU A 220 0.73 4.16 4.95
C LEU A 220 0.85 4.86 6.31
N HIS A 221 -0.27 5.20 6.94
CA HIS A 221 -0.29 5.75 8.29
C HIS A 221 0.36 4.76 9.27
N GLU A 222 -0.08 3.51 9.24
CA GLU A 222 0.45 2.45 10.10
C GLU A 222 1.93 2.18 9.83
N ASP A 223 2.32 2.03 8.56
CA ASP A 223 3.71 1.83 8.17
C ASP A 223 4.60 2.95 8.72
N LEU A 224 4.23 4.22 8.52
CA LEU A 224 4.97 5.36 9.06
C LEU A 224 5.02 5.34 10.58
N TYR A 225 3.90 5.05 11.26
CA TYR A 225 3.85 5.04 12.71
C TYR A 225 4.74 3.95 13.32
N PHE A 226 4.57 2.70 12.89
CA PHE A 226 5.29 1.56 13.44
C PHE A 226 6.77 1.58 13.06
N SER A 227 7.12 1.89 11.81
CA SER A 227 8.53 1.99 11.40
C SER A 227 9.28 3.09 12.14
N LEU A 228 8.63 4.21 12.47
CA LEU A 228 9.27 5.25 13.28
C LEU A 228 9.44 4.84 14.74
N LEU A 229 8.49 4.10 15.31
CA LEU A 229 8.70 3.51 16.64
C LEU A 229 9.92 2.59 16.66
N GLU A 230 10.12 1.76 15.63
CA GLU A 230 11.30 0.89 15.51
C GLU A 230 12.59 1.69 15.38
N VAL A 231 12.60 2.76 14.55
CA VAL A 231 13.78 3.65 14.42
C VAL A 231 14.15 4.29 15.76
N PHE A 232 13.17 4.82 16.50
CA PHE A 232 13.44 5.43 17.80
C PHE A 232 13.77 4.39 18.87
N GLN A 233 13.22 3.18 18.78
CA GLN A 233 13.60 2.06 19.63
C GLN A 233 15.07 1.69 19.42
N ALA A 234 15.49 1.49 18.17
CA ALA A 234 16.88 1.22 17.82
C ALA A 234 17.81 2.34 18.32
N ARG A 235 17.41 3.61 18.16
CA ARG A 235 18.16 4.77 18.68
C ARG A 235 18.30 4.75 20.20
N SER A 236 17.27 4.33 20.92
CA SER A 236 17.31 4.25 22.39
C SER A 236 18.20 3.14 22.93
N GLY A 237 18.66 2.22 22.07
CA GLY A 237 19.44 1.04 22.44
C GLY A 237 18.65 -0.01 23.21
N ARG A 238 17.33 0.13 23.33
CA ARG A 238 16.46 -0.84 24.00
C ARG A 238 16.17 -2.04 23.07
N PRO A 239 15.92 -3.23 23.64
CA PRO A 239 15.46 -4.39 22.87
C PRO A 239 14.13 -4.12 22.14
N ALA A 240 13.92 -4.81 21.03
CA ALA A 240 12.66 -4.76 20.28
C ALA A 240 11.46 -5.09 21.19
N GLY A 241 10.38 -4.33 21.06
CA GLY A 241 9.15 -4.51 21.86
C GLY A 241 9.18 -3.95 23.29
N ASP A 242 10.25 -3.28 23.73
CA ASP A 242 10.26 -2.57 25.03
C ASP A 242 9.23 -1.43 25.05
N ARG A 243 8.22 -1.55 25.92
CA ARG A 243 7.09 -0.61 26.04
C ARG A 243 7.42 0.69 26.79
N ARG A 244 8.66 0.86 27.26
CA ARG A 244 9.11 2.07 27.98
C ARG A 244 9.63 3.16 27.05
N LEU A 245 9.64 2.93 25.74
CA LEU A 245 10.02 3.93 24.74
C LEU A 245 9.11 5.17 24.86
N GLN A 246 9.70 6.34 25.02
CA GLN A 246 8.98 7.61 25.06
C GLN A 246 9.59 8.58 24.04
N PRO A 247 9.41 8.36 22.72
CA PRO A 247 10.09 9.16 21.71
C PRO A 247 9.48 10.57 21.58
N GLY A 248 8.21 10.71 21.96
CA GLY A 248 7.34 11.84 21.64
C GLY A 248 6.09 11.35 20.92
N GLN A 249 5.13 12.25 20.65
CA GLN A 249 3.91 11.89 19.91
C GLN A 249 4.19 11.85 18.40
N ILE A 250 4.09 10.68 17.77
CA ILE A 250 4.20 10.53 16.30
C ILE A 250 2.80 10.61 15.70
N VAL A 251 2.58 11.53 14.74
CA VAL A 251 1.26 11.73 14.14
C VAL A 251 1.36 11.77 12.61
N PRO A 252 1.24 10.59 11.96
CA PRO A 252 0.98 10.52 10.54
C PRO A 252 -0.44 10.99 10.23
N ASP A 253 -0.59 11.85 9.23
CA ASP A 253 -1.87 12.34 8.72
C ASP A 253 -1.84 12.21 7.21
N VAL A 254 -2.25 11.02 6.76
CA VAL A 254 -2.27 10.60 5.36
C VAL A 254 -3.66 10.86 4.80
N ARG A 255 -3.77 11.70 3.78
CA ARG A 255 -5.05 12.09 3.16
C ARG A 255 -5.07 11.84 1.66
N PRO A 256 -6.27 11.55 1.11
CA PRO A 256 -6.44 11.36 -0.32
C PRO A 256 -6.20 12.67 -1.08
N SER A 257 -5.52 12.56 -2.22
CA SER A 257 -5.30 13.64 -3.18
C SER A 257 -5.34 13.10 -4.61
N THR A 258 -5.77 13.93 -5.56
CA THR A 258 -5.76 13.60 -7.00
C THR A 258 -4.64 14.30 -7.77
N GLY A 259 -3.88 15.16 -7.10
CA GLY A 259 -2.77 15.90 -7.71
C GLY A 259 -1.41 15.30 -7.38
N ASP A 260 -0.38 16.12 -7.52
CA ASP A 260 0.96 15.77 -7.07
C ASP A 260 0.98 15.38 -5.59
N VAL A 261 1.87 14.45 -5.29
CA VAL A 261 2.07 13.95 -3.94
C VAL A 261 2.76 15.02 -3.11
N ARG A 262 2.27 15.25 -1.89
CA ARG A 262 2.87 16.16 -0.91
C ARG A 262 3.30 15.40 0.32
N LEU A 263 4.50 15.73 0.80
CA LEU A 263 5.02 15.26 2.09
C LEU A 263 5.54 16.45 2.87
N ARG A 264 4.98 16.69 4.06
CA ARG A 264 5.46 17.71 5.00
C ARG A 264 5.70 17.09 6.37
N ILE A 265 6.85 17.40 6.96
CA ILE A 265 7.25 16.91 8.27
C ILE A 265 7.64 18.09 9.15
N THR A 266 7.01 18.20 10.32
CA THR A 266 7.28 19.26 11.30
C THR A 266 7.34 18.71 12.71
N THR A 267 8.17 19.30 13.55
CA THR A 267 8.04 19.18 15.00
C THR A 267 7.19 20.32 15.54
N ALA A 268 6.32 20.02 16.49
CA ALA A 268 5.44 20.97 17.16
C ALA A 268 5.47 20.76 18.68
N ARG A 269 5.01 21.78 19.42
CA ARG A 269 4.71 21.64 20.85
C ARG A 269 3.28 21.16 21.05
N HIS A 270 2.99 20.54 22.18
CA HIS A 270 1.61 20.18 22.53
C HIS A 270 0.73 21.45 22.57
N ALA A 271 -0.49 21.35 22.05
CA ALA A 271 -1.49 22.37 22.29
C ALA A 271 -1.76 22.44 23.80
N ARG A 272 -1.73 23.66 24.39
CA ARG A 272 -2.14 23.82 25.78
C ARG A 272 -3.61 23.40 25.89
N PRO A 273 -3.99 22.57 26.90
CA PRO A 273 -5.40 22.28 27.13
C PRO A 273 -6.15 23.60 27.34
N ALA A 274 -7.37 23.69 26.77
CA ALA A 274 -8.25 24.81 27.07
C ALA A 274 -8.50 24.83 28.59
N PRO A 275 -8.51 26.01 29.24
CA PRO A 275 -8.80 26.09 30.66
C PRO A 275 -10.16 25.42 30.92
N GLU A 276 -10.20 24.53 31.92
CA GLU A 276 -11.46 23.95 32.39
C GLU A 276 -12.40 25.10 32.76
N VAL A 277 -13.55 25.14 32.10
CA VAL A 277 -14.65 25.99 32.52
C VAL A 277 -15.23 25.32 33.75
N ASP A 278 -14.83 25.80 34.91
CA ASP A 278 -15.34 25.35 36.21
C ASP A 278 -16.85 25.64 36.27
N THR A 279 -17.67 24.64 35.97
CA THR A 279 -19.12 24.71 36.19
C THR A 279 -19.36 24.46 37.67
N SER A 280 -19.55 25.56 38.40
CA SER A 280 -19.89 25.62 39.83
C SER A 280 -21.13 24.81 40.20
#